data_AF-A0A7J2VBT9-F1
#
_entry.id   AF-A0A7J2VBT9-F1
#
_cell.length_a   1.000
_cell.length_b   1.000
_cell.length_c   1.000
_cell.angle_alpha   90.00
_cell.angle_beta   90.00
_cell.angle_gamma   90.00
#
_symmetry.space_group_name_H-M   'P 1'
#
loop_
_entity.id
_entity.type
_entity.pdbx_description
1 polymer ?
#
loop_
_entity_poly.entity_id
_entity_poly.type
_entity_poly.pdbx_seq_one_letter_code
_entity_poly.pdbx_strand_id
1 'polypeptide(L)'
;MKPFLFLRPIIPGLTEYEYRELIDLALEYGVEGVVAGSLRVTRRIIDYLRDAGLDVGEVLRRIKIPIGKMKPGIQYDVYTSDIKSEIARYTRGKGLMFYPSACMANLHTHGLKCWKMCLQSGVSPCNLGEPSSESIAEILGWFGAELYRYRFMGGELRVWIKCSKCDLRVVAEYLRSRFLTCTRVYRSR
;
A
#
# COMPACT_ATOMS: atom_id res chain seq x y z
N MET A 1 18.08 -13.17 -6.35
CA MET A 1 16.71 -12.68 -6.09
C MET A 1 16.58 -12.47 -4.59
N LYS A 2 15.88 -11.42 -4.13
CA LYS A 2 15.70 -11.12 -2.70
C LYS A 2 14.39 -11.77 -2.19
N PRO A 3 14.43 -12.89 -1.46
CA PRO A 3 13.21 -13.62 -1.11
C PRO A 3 12.40 -12.91 -0.02
N PHE A 4 11.07 -12.91 -0.16
CA PHE A 4 10.13 -12.37 0.82
C PHE A 4 9.07 -13.41 1.17
N LEU A 5 8.75 -13.55 2.46
CA LEU A 5 7.59 -14.31 2.91
C LEU A 5 6.30 -13.52 2.61
N PHE A 6 5.32 -14.16 1.98
CA PHE A 6 4.02 -13.55 1.70
C PHE A 6 2.97 -14.05 2.69
N LEU A 7 2.77 -13.30 3.78
CA LEU A 7 1.64 -13.49 4.71
C LEU A 7 0.39 -12.81 4.14
N ARG A 8 -0.18 -13.42 3.09
CA ARG A 8 -1.34 -12.88 2.38
C ARG A 8 -2.34 -13.99 2.01
N PRO A 9 -3.63 -13.81 2.33
CA PRO A 9 -4.18 -12.73 3.15
C PRO A 9 -3.92 -12.95 4.65
N ILE A 10 -3.92 -11.87 5.43
CA ILE A 10 -4.07 -11.93 6.89
C ILE A 10 -5.53 -12.29 7.17
N ILE A 11 -5.75 -13.44 7.80
CA ILE A 11 -7.06 -13.95 8.18
C ILE A 11 -7.21 -13.79 9.70
N PRO A 12 -8.02 -12.81 10.16
CA PRO A 12 -8.28 -12.64 11.59
C PRO A 12 -8.82 -13.90 12.24
N GLY A 13 -8.28 -14.26 13.40
CA GLY A 13 -8.60 -15.49 14.12
C GLY A 13 -7.80 -16.71 13.67
N LEU A 14 -6.86 -16.55 12.73
CA LEU A 14 -5.93 -17.60 12.30
C LEU A 14 -4.50 -17.06 12.30
N THR A 15 -4.26 -15.99 11.53
CA THR A 15 -2.89 -15.50 11.26
C THR A 15 -2.18 -15.09 12.55
N GLU A 16 -2.88 -14.57 13.55
CA GLU A 16 -2.35 -14.18 14.86
C GLU A 16 -1.67 -15.35 15.60
N TYR A 17 -2.08 -16.59 15.35
CA TYR A 17 -1.55 -17.78 16.00
C TYR A 17 -0.34 -18.38 15.26
N GLU A 18 -0.27 -18.24 13.94
CA GLU A 18 0.76 -18.88 13.09
C GLU A 18 1.88 -17.93 12.64
N TYR A 19 1.65 -16.61 12.62
CA TYR A 19 2.57 -15.70 11.92
C TYR A 19 4.01 -15.72 12.47
N ARG A 20 4.18 -15.98 13.77
CA ARG A 20 5.51 -16.01 14.40
C ARG A 20 6.31 -17.21 13.92
N GLU A 21 5.71 -18.39 13.96
CA GLU A 21 6.30 -19.64 13.47
C GLU A 21 6.63 -19.54 11.98
N LEU A 22 5.71 -19.01 11.18
CA LEU A 22 5.94 -18.83 9.74
C LEU A 22 7.11 -17.87 9.45
N ILE A 23 7.24 -16.78 10.22
CA ILE A 23 8.35 -15.82 10.06
C ILE A 23 9.67 -16.44 10.52
N ASP A 24 9.69 -17.14 11.64
CA ASP A 24 10.89 -17.78 12.17
C ASP A 24 11.39 -18.87 11.22
N LEU A 25 10.49 -19.72 10.72
CA LEU A 25 10.82 -20.70 9.69
C LEU A 25 11.33 -20.01 8.43
N ALA A 26 10.66 -18.98 7.92
CA ALA A 26 11.13 -18.29 6.73
C ALA A 26 12.52 -17.65 6.91
N LEU A 27 12.83 -17.15 8.11
CA LEU A 27 14.13 -16.58 8.46
C LEU A 27 15.24 -17.65 8.37
N GLU A 28 14.99 -18.88 8.82
CA GLU A 28 15.93 -20.00 8.69
C GLU A 28 16.29 -20.31 7.22
N TYR A 29 15.36 -20.04 6.30
CA TYR A 29 15.56 -20.21 4.85
C TYR A 29 16.03 -18.92 4.15
N GLY A 30 16.42 -17.89 4.92
CA GLY A 30 17.10 -16.70 4.39
C GLY A 30 16.20 -15.68 3.71
N VAL A 31 14.94 -15.55 4.11
CA VAL A 31 14.11 -14.42 3.64
C VAL A 31 14.70 -13.07 4.06
N GLU A 32 14.59 -12.06 3.20
CA GLU A 32 14.99 -10.68 3.51
C GLU A 32 13.87 -9.89 4.19
N GLY A 33 12.62 -10.36 4.09
CA GLY A 33 11.50 -9.67 4.68
C GLY A 33 10.15 -10.35 4.52
N VAL A 34 9.13 -9.67 5.01
CA VAL A 34 7.75 -10.15 5.07
C VAL A 34 6.81 -9.15 4.41
N VAL A 35 5.89 -9.67 3.61
CA VAL A 35 4.77 -8.93 3.03
C VAL A 35 3.48 -9.35 3.72
N ALA A 36 2.81 -8.41 4.39
CA ALA A 36 1.56 -8.69 5.08
C ALA A 36 0.39 -7.91 4.45
N GLY A 37 -0.61 -8.63 3.94
CA GLY A 37 -1.71 -8.06 3.14
C GLY A 37 -3.07 -8.42 3.71
N SER A 38 -3.99 -7.46 3.74
CA SER A 38 -5.30 -7.64 4.36
C SER A 38 -6.21 -8.55 3.54
N LEU A 39 -7.06 -9.31 4.22
CA LEU A 39 -8.16 -10.05 3.60
C LEU A 39 -9.22 -9.10 3.04
N ARG A 40 -9.77 -9.47 1.89
CA ARG A 40 -11.01 -8.91 1.34
C ARG A 40 -11.98 -10.05 1.14
N VAL A 41 -13.25 -9.80 1.43
CA VAL A 41 -14.28 -10.83 1.36
C VAL A 41 -15.47 -10.40 0.54
N THR A 42 -16.06 -11.37 -0.14
CA THR A 42 -17.44 -11.33 -0.62
C THR A 42 -18.27 -12.22 0.30
N ARG A 43 -19.60 -12.22 0.16
CA ARG A 43 -20.46 -13.16 0.88
C ARG A 43 -20.01 -14.62 0.66
N ARG A 44 -19.73 -14.97 -0.59
CA ARG A 44 -19.28 -16.31 -0.99
C ARG A 44 -17.94 -16.70 -0.33
N ILE A 45 -17.00 -15.76 -0.18
CA ILE A 45 -15.73 -16.04 0.50
C ILE A 45 -15.97 -16.35 1.98
N ILE A 46 -16.87 -15.63 2.65
CA ILE A 46 -17.20 -15.90 4.06
C ILE A 46 -17.81 -17.29 4.20
N ASP A 47 -18.72 -17.67 3.31
CA ASP A 47 -19.35 -18.99 3.34
C ASP A 47 -18.29 -20.10 3.11
N TYR A 48 -17.36 -19.93 2.16
CA TYR A 48 -16.25 -20.88 1.97
C TYR A 48 -15.31 -20.99 3.17
N LEU A 49 -14.98 -19.88 3.84
CA LEU A 49 -14.16 -19.94 5.07
C LEU A 49 -14.87 -20.74 6.16
N ARG A 50 -16.19 -20.55 6.31
CA ARG A 50 -16.99 -21.30 7.27
C ARG A 50 -17.05 -22.79 6.91
N ASP A 51 -17.26 -23.11 5.63
CA ASP A 51 -17.32 -24.50 5.15
C ASP A 51 -15.97 -25.22 5.29
N ALA A 52 -14.86 -24.47 5.24
CA ALA A 52 -13.51 -24.97 5.54
C ALA A 52 -13.23 -25.12 7.05
N GLY A 53 -14.20 -24.84 7.92
CA GLY A 53 -14.09 -25.01 9.37
C GLY A 53 -13.44 -23.84 10.11
N LEU A 54 -13.19 -22.69 9.45
CA LEU A 54 -12.70 -21.50 10.15
C LEU A 54 -13.83 -20.81 10.92
N ASP A 55 -13.53 -20.39 12.14
CA ASP A 55 -14.38 -19.43 12.86
C ASP A 55 -14.29 -18.05 12.19
N VAL A 56 -15.33 -17.70 11.44
CA VAL A 56 -15.44 -16.42 10.75
C VAL A 56 -15.89 -15.27 11.67
N GLY A 57 -16.09 -15.50 12.98
CA GLY A 57 -16.56 -14.49 13.93
C GLY A 57 -15.67 -13.24 13.94
N GLU A 58 -14.35 -13.42 14.02
CA GLU A 58 -13.39 -12.31 13.96
C GLU A 58 -13.42 -11.57 12.62
N VAL A 59 -13.50 -12.32 11.50
CA VAL A 59 -13.62 -11.74 10.17
C VAL A 59 -14.87 -10.86 10.08
N LEU A 60 -16.01 -11.35 10.55
CA LEU A 60 -17.29 -10.62 10.51
C LEU A 60 -17.30 -9.37 11.38
N ARG A 61 -16.71 -9.42 12.59
CA ARG A 61 -16.58 -8.25 13.47
C ARG A 61 -15.75 -7.12 12.84
N ARG A 62 -14.82 -7.47 11.96
CA ARG A 62 -13.87 -6.53 11.33
C ARG A 62 -14.35 -5.96 9.99
N ILE A 63 -15.54 -6.34 9.53
CA ILE A 63 -16.17 -5.77 8.33
C ILE A 63 -17.10 -4.62 8.77
N LYS A 64 -17.02 -3.47 8.08
CA LYS A 64 -17.82 -2.28 8.43
C LYS A 64 -19.33 -2.42 8.21
N ILE A 65 -19.75 -3.43 7.47
CA ILE A 65 -21.16 -3.64 7.12
C ILE A 65 -21.63 -5.02 7.59
N PRO A 66 -22.90 -5.15 8.02
CA PRO A 66 -23.47 -6.45 8.35
C PRO A 66 -23.51 -7.40 7.15
N ILE A 67 -23.33 -8.70 7.40
CA ILE A 67 -23.26 -9.74 6.37
C ILE A 67 -24.52 -9.78 5.48
N GLY A 68 -25.71 -9.52 6.05
CA GLY A 68 -26.98 -9.48 5.31
C GLY A 68 -27.13 -8.26 4.38
N LYS A 69 -26.27 -7.24 4.53
CA LYS A 69 -26.25 -6.04 3.68
C LYS A 69 -25.13 -6.07 2.63
N MET A 70 -24.37 -7.16 2.57
CA MET A 70 -23.33 -7.34 1.55
C MET A 70 -23.97 -7.53 0.17
N LYS A 71 -23.52 -6.75 -0.80
CA LYS A 71 -24.00 -6.83 -2.19
C LYS A 71 -23.27 -7.94 -2.95
N PRO A 72 -23.96 -8.74 -3.78
CA PRO A 72 -23.33 -9.70 -4.67
C PRO A 72 -22.27 -9.05 -5.57
N GLY A 73 -21.14 -9.72 -5.77
CA GLY A 73 -20.04 -9.22 -6.61
C GLY A 73 -19.18 -8.11 -6.01
N ILE A 74 -19.53 -7.57 -4.84
CA ILE A 74 -18.74 -6.52 -4.18
C ILE A 74 -17.80 -7.12 -3.13
N GLN A 75 -16.54 -6.69 -3.18
CA GLN A 75 -15.54 -7.01 -2.16
C GLN A 75 -15.55 -5.97 -1.05
N TYR A 76 -15.44 -6.45 0.18
CA TYR A 76 -15.38 -5.64 1.39
C TYR A 76 -14.03 -5.86 2.07
N ASP A 77 -13.39 -4.76 2.46
CA ASP A 77 -12.14 -4.80 3.22
C ASP A 77 -12.42 -5.31 4.64
N VAL A 78 -11.58 -6.24 5.11
CA VAL A 78 -11.51 -6.66 6.50
C VAL A 78 -10.47 -5.81 7.21
N TYR A 79 -10.83 -5.20 8.35
CA TYR A 79 -9.90 -4.38 9.12
C TYR A 79 -8.84 -5.24 9.83
N THR A 80 -7.57 -5.05 9.47
CA THR A 80 -6.45 -5.83 10.01
C THR A 80 -5.22 -4.97 10.36
N SER A 81 -5.38 -3.66 10.59
CA SER A 81 -4.20 -2.79 10.80
C SER A 81 -3.51 -3.00 12.14
N ASP A 82 -4.26 -3.39 13.16
CA ASP A 82 -3.76 -3.89 14.45
C ASP A 82 -2.87 -5.14 14.26
N ILE A 83 -3.39 -6.18 13.62
CA ILE A 83 -2.66 -7.42 13.34
C ILE A 83 -1.40 -7.14 12.50
N LYS A 84 -1.52 -6.29 11.47
CA LYS A 84 -0.37 -5.86 10.65
C LYS A 84 0.71 -5.17 11.49
N SER A 85 0.32 -4.39 12.49
CA SER A 85 1.26 -3.67 13.35
C SER A 85 2.03 -4.64 14.25
N GLU A 86 1.38 -5.70 14.71
CA GLU A 86 2.03 -6.78 15.47
C GLU A 86 3.01 -7.58 14.62
N ILE A 87 2.58 -8.00 13.41
CA ILE A 87 3.45 -8.66 12.42
C ILE A 87 4.65 -7.78 12.11
N ALA A 88 4.43 -6.48 11.86
CA ALA A 88 5.50 -5.53 11.56
C ALA A 88 6.51 -5.40 12.71
N ARG A 89 6.02 -5.31 13.96
CA ARG A 89 6.88 -5.22 15.15
C ARG A 89 7.74 -6.46 15.30
N TYR A 90 7.13 -7.64 15.17
CA TYR A 90 7.83 -8.92 15.28
C TYR A 90 8.87 -9.11 14.17
N THR A 91 8.47 -8.87 12.92
CA THR A 91 9.34 -8.93 11.73
C THR A 91 10.58 -8.05 11.91
N ARG A 92 10.38 -6.77 12.29
CA ARG A 92 11.48 -5.82 12.50
C ARG A 92 12.38 -6.22 13.67
N GLY A 93 11.81 -6.78 14.74
CA GLY A 93 12.57 -7.31 15.88
C GLY A 93 13.52 -8.45 15.51
N LYS A 94 13.25 -9.16 14.41
CA LYS A 94 14.12 -10.21 13.83
C LYS A 94 15.13 -9.66 12.82
N GLY A 95 15.21 -8.34 12.63
CA GLY A 95 16.07 -7.70 11.64
C GLY A 95 15.56 -7.79 10.20
N LEU A 96 14.34 -8.30 9.98
CA LEU A 96 13.73 -8.45 8.67
C LEU A 96 13.02 -7.16 8.22
N MET A 97 12.94 -6.97 6.90
CA MET A 97 12.11 -5.89 6.33
C MET A 97 10.62 -6.24 6.42
N PHE A 98 9.79 -5.22 6.67
CA PHE A 98 8.34 -5.36 6.64
C PHE A 98 7.72 -4.45 5.58
N TYR A 99 6.89 -5.03 4.71
CA TYR A 99 6.11 -4.31 3.72
C TYR A 99 4.60 -4.62 3.84
N PRO A 100 3.73 -3.59 3.98
CA PRO A 100 2.28 -3.80 4.07
C PRO A 100 1.61 -4.11 2.72
N SER A 101 2.38 -4.17 1.63
CA SER A 101 1.89 -4.46 0.28
C SER A 101 2.96 -5.07 -0.62
N ALA A 102 2.57 -5.97 -1.51
CA ALA A 102 3.49 -6.68 -2.40
C ALA A 102 4.23 -5.76 -3.38
N CYS A 103 3.61 -4.64 -3.79
CA CYS A 103 4.28 -3.70 -4.70
C CYS A 103 5.55 -3.11 -4.09
N MET A 104 5.62 -2.94 -2.77
CA MET A 104 6.82 -2.44 -2.11
C MET A 104 7.95 -3.47 -2.10
N ALA A 105 7.64 -4.74 -1.85
CA ALA A 105 8.63 -5.81 -1.94
C ALA A 105 9.18 -5.95 -3.35
N ASN A 106 8.30 -5.85 -4.37
CA ASN A 106 8.71 -5.88 -5.77
C ASN A 106 9.63 -4.70 -6.13
N LEU A 107 9.29 -3.48 -5.72
CA LEU A 107 10.19 -2.33 -5.94
C LEU A 107 11.53 -2.56 -5.26
N HIS A 108 11.53 -3.04 -4.01
CA HIS A 108 12.74 -3.34 -3.26
C HIS A 108 13.63 -4.38 -3.98
N THR A 109 13.05 -5.45 -4.51
CA THR A 109 13.81 -6.50 -5.21
C THR A 109 14.47 -5.98 -6.48
N HIS A 110 13.92 -4.93 -7.08
CA HIS A 110 14.47 -4.23 -8.25
C HIS A 110 15.34 -3.01 -7.90
N GLY A 111 15.66 -2.79 -6.61
CA GLY A 111 16.46 -1.63 -6.19
C GLY A 111 15.73 -0.29 -6.30
N LEU A 112 14.41 -0.31 -6.52
CA LEU A 112 13.56 0.86 -6.61
C LEU A 112 12.89 1.14 -5.26
N LYS A 113 12.48 2.39 -5.07
CA LYS A 113 11.73 2.83 -3.88
C LYS A 113 10.53 3.63 -4.32
N CYS A 114 9.43 3.55 -3.57
CA CYS A 114 8.31 4.47 -3.69
C CYS A 114 8.04 5.18 -2.37
N TRP A 115 7.32 6.30 -2.46
CA TRP A 115 6.91 7.10 -1.31
C TRP A 115 6.23 6.30 -0.19
N LYS A 116 5.43 5.27 -0.51
CA LYS A 116 4.77 4.45 0.51
C LYS A 116 5.76 3.66 1.36
N MET A 117 6.89 3.25 0.79
CA MET A 117 7.96 2.55 1.53
C MET A 117 8.59 3.47 2.58
N CYS A 118 8.72 4.76 2.25
CA CYS A 118 9.19 5.78 3.19
C CYS A 118 8.26 5.90 4.40
N LEU A 119 6.97 6.14 4.12
CA LEU A 119 5.98 6.45 5.16
C LEU A 119 5.58 5.25 6.01
N GLN A 120 5.50 4.05 5.40
CA GLN A 120 4.89 2.88 6.04
C GLN A 120 5.92 1.83 6.49
N SER A 121 7.12 1.86 5.90
CA SER A 121 8.16 0.87 6.16
C SER A 121 9.44 1.45 6.74
N GLY A 122 9.53 2.77 6.94
CA GLY A 122 10.70 3.41 7.56
C GLY A 122 11.95 3.39 6.68
N VAL A 123 11.80 3.17 5.37
CA VAL A 123 12.92 3.16 4.42
C VAL A 123 13.36 4.61 4.18
N SER A 124 14.52 4.99 4.73
CA SER A 124 15.19 6.30 4.56
C SER A 124 16.57 6.12 3.89
N PRO A 125 17.13 7.13 3.18
CA PRO A 125 16.47 8.33 2.70
C PRO A 125 15.63 8.03 1.47
N CYS A 126 14.49 8.70 1.39
CA CYS A 126 13.76 8.85 0.15
C CYS A 126 14.35 10.06 -0.56
N ASN A 127 15.46 9.83 -1.27
CA ASN A 127 15.99 10.80 -2.24
C ASN A 127 15.07 10.82 -3.47
N LEU A 128 13.83 11.21 -3.24
CA LEU A 128 12.96 11.73 -4.26
C LEU A 128 13.39 13.19 -4.37
N GLY A 129 14.30 13.48 -5.31
CA GLY A 129 14.75 14.85 -5.53
C GLY A 129 13.53 15.74 -5.72
N GLU A 130 13.51 16.89 -5.05
CA GLU A 130 12.43 17.86 -5.23
C GLU A 130 12.38 18.27 -6.70
N PRO A 131 11.26 18.08 -7.39
CA PRO A 131 11.14 18.52 -8.77
C PRO A 131 11.21 20.04 -8.86
N SER A 132 11.99 20.55 -9.81
CA SER A 132 12.06 21.99 -10.04
C SER A 132 10.72 22.51 -10.56
N SER A 133 10.43 23.79 -10.28
CA SER A 133 9.19 24.42 -10.71
C SER A 133 9.04 24.44 -12.24
N GLU A 134 10.17 24.60 -12.94
CA GLU A 134 10.28 24.61 -14.40
C GLU A 134 9.95 23.22 -14.97
N SER A 135 10.51 22.17 -14.38
CA SER A 135 10.24 20.78 -14.80
C SER A 135 8.76 20.41 -14.62
N ILE A 136 8.13 20.89 -13.54
CA ILE A 136 6.70 20.67 -13.32
C ILE A 136 5.90 21.45 -14.38
N ALA A 137 6.23 22.72 -14.61
CA ALA A 137 5.53 23.58 -15.57
C ALA A 137 5.62 23.04 -17.01
N GLU A 138 6.79 22.55 -17.43
CA GLU A 138 7.00 21.93 -18.75
C GLU A 138 6.04 20.76 -18.99
N ILE A 139 5.98 19.82 -18.03
CA ILE A 139 5.10 18.65 -18.13
C ILE A 139 3.63 19.07 -18.14
N LEU A 140 3.24 20.03 -17.30
CA LEU A 140 1.87 20.54 -17.27
C LEU A 140 1.48 21.17 -18.62
N GLY A 141 2.42 21.82 -19.30
CA GLY A 141 2.25 22.35 -20.65
C GLY A 141 1.81 21.29 -21.66
N TRP A 142 2.32 20.05 -21.57
CA TRP A 142 1.90 18.94 -22.45
C TRP A 142 0.42 18.56 -22.27
N PHE A 143 -0.16 18.88 -21.12
CA PHE A 143 -1.57 18.64 -20.81
C PHE A 143 -2.44 19.90 -20.95
N GLY A 144 -1.89 21.02 -21.45
CA GLY A 144 -2.58 22.30 -21.52
C GLY A 144 -2.97 22.85 -20.14
N ALA A 145 -2.15 22.57 -19.12
CA ALA A 145 -2.33 23.03 -17.76
C ALA A 145 -1.23 24.01 -17.36
N GLU A 146 -1.58 25.02 -16.56
CA GLU A 146 -0.62 25.97 -16.01
C GLU A 146 -0.38 25.70 -14.53
N LEU A 147 0.89 25.77 -14.11
CA LEU A 147 1.26 25.68 -12.71
C LEU A 147 0.80 26.93 -11.94
N TYR A 148 -0.10 26.77 -10.98
CA TYR A 148 -0.48 27.86 -10.07
C TYR A 148 0.42 27.90 -8.84
N ARG A 149 0.67 26.73 -8.24
CA ARG A 149 1.47 26.56 -7.02
C ARG A 149 1.90 25.11 -6.92
N TYR A 150 3.04 24.84 -6.28
CA TYR A 150 3.35 23.51 -5.78
C TYR A 150 3.88 23.55 -4.35
N ARG A 151 3.95 22.37 -3.72
CA ARG A 151 4.60 22.14 -2.44
C ARG A 151 5.20 20.75 -2.46
N PHE A 152 6.45 20.62 -2.04
CA PHE A 152 7.10 19.34 -1.82
C PHE A 152 7.42 19.16 -0.33
N MET A 153 6.92 18.08 0.29
CA MET A 153 7.26 17.74 1.68
C MET A 153 7.29 16.23 1.83
N GLY A 154 8.39 15.68 2.36
CA GLY A 154 8.51 14.26 2.71
C GLY A 154 8.26 13.30 1.54
N GLY A 155 8.61 13.69 0.31
CA GLY A 155 8.37 12.88 -0.90
C GLY A 155 6.96 13.01 -1.49
N GLU A 156 6.09 13.86 -0.93
CA GLU A 156 4.79 14.22 -1.49
C GLU A 156 4.87 15.55 -2.25
N LEU A 157 4.58 15.49 -3.55
CA LEU A 157 4.40 16.62 -4.43
C LEU A 157 2.90 16.98 -4.51
N ARG A 158 2.54 18.16 -4.02
CA ARG A 158 1.19 18.72 -4.20
C ARG A 158 1.25 19.81 -5.25
N VAL A 159 0.47 19.66 -6.31
CA VAL A 159 0.45 20.60 -7.44
C VAL A 159 -0.96 21.17 -7.58
N TRP A 160 -1.06 22.48 -7.62
CA TRP A 160 -2.28 23.21 -7.96
C TRP A 160 -2.13 23.73 -9.37
N ILE A 161 -3.09 23.40 -10.23
CA ILE A 161 -3.05 23.74 -11.65
C ILE A 161 -4.27 24.56 -12.05
N LYS A 162 -4.08 25.47 -13.01
CA LYS A 162 -5.16 26.11 -13.74
C LYS A 162 -5.37 25.34 -15.03
N CYS A 163 -6.56 24.76 -15.17
CA CYS A 163 -6.88 23.93 -16.31
C CYS A 163 -8.39 23.64 -16.35
N SER A 164 -9.00 23.81 -17.53
CA SER A 164 -10.45 23.62 -17.72
C SER A 164 -10.82 22.17 -18.07
N LYS A 165 -10.03 21.48 -18.90
CA LYS A 165 -10.40 20.17 -19.48
C LYS A 165 -9.46 18.98 -19.18
N CYS A 166 -8.38 19.17 -18.45
CA CYS A 166 -7.44 18.07 -18.15
C CYS A 166 -8.01 17.05 -17.17
N ASP A 167 -7.62 15.80 -17.40
CA ASP A 167 -7.80 14.72 -16.44
C ASP A 167 -6.70 14.79 -15.37
N LEU A 168 -7.09 15.18 -14.16
CA LEU A 168 -6.16 15.31 -13.03
C LEU A 168 -5.50 13.99 -12.65
N ARG A 169 -6.14 12.83 -12.92
CA ARG A 169 -5.56 11.52 -12.63
C ARG A 169 -4.41 11.24 -13.58
N VAL A 170 -4.61 11.46 -14.87
CA VAL A 170 -3.56 11.27 -15.88
C VAL A 170 -2.36 12.18 -15.60
N VAL A 171 -2.63 13.47 -15.33
CA VAL A 171 -1.57 14.43 -14.96
C VAL A 171 -0.84 13.95 -13.69
N ALA A 172 -1.57 13.51 -12.67
CA ALA A 172 -0.97 13.01 -11.44
C ALA A 172 -0.12 11.76 -11.67
N GLU A 173 -0.59 10.76 -12.43
CA GLU A 173 0.20 9.56 -12.73
C GLU A 173 1.46 9.88 -13.54
N TYR A 174 1.36 10.81 -14.50
CA TYR A 174 2.53 11.21 -15.29
C TYR A 174 3.60 11.86 -14.41
N LEU A 175 3.21 12.83 -13.57
CA LEU A 175 4.12 13.47 -12.62
C LEU A 175 4.72 12.47 -11.63
N ARG A 176 3.94 11.49 -11.13
CA ARG A 176 4.43 10.39 -10.29
C ARG A 176 5.47 9.55 -11.00
N SER A 177 5.21 9.18 -12.25
CA SER A 177 6.14 8.37 -13.05
C SER A 177 7.43 9.14 -13.36
N ARG A 178 7.32 10.43 -13.67
CA ARG A 178 8.46 11.25 -14.10
C ARG A 178 9.38 11.64 -12.94
N PHE A 179 8.80 11.92 -11.78
CA PHE A 179 9.54 12.39 -10.61
C PHE A 179 9.71 11.32 -9.52
N LEU A 180 9.07 10.17 -9.67
CA LEU A 180 9.04 9.10 -8.67
C LEU A 180 8.45 9.53 -7.31
N THR A 181 7.73 10.66 -7.27
CA THR A 181 7.13 11.25 -6.07
C THR A 181 5.69 10.80 -5.85
N CYS A 182 5.15 10.98 -4.64
CA CYS A 182 3.70 10.93 -4.43
C CYS A 182 3.07 12.23 -4.95
N THR A 183 2.45 12.21 -6.12
CA THR A 183 1.83 13.43 -6.65
C THR A 183 0.32 13.49 -6.39
N ARG A 184 -0.14 14.60 -5.82
CA ARG A 184 -1.56 14.99 -5.79
C ARG A 184 -1.74 16.25 -6.60
N VAL A 185 -2.69 16.21 -7.53
CA VAL A 185 -3.00 17.34 -8.41
C VAL A 185 -4.38 17.88 -8.06
N TYR A 186 -4.45 19.18 -7.85
CA TYR A 186 -5.66 19.92 -7.49
C TYR A 186 -5.96 20.96 -8.56
N ARG A 187 -7.25 21.18 -8.86
CA ARG A 187 -7.66 22.37 -9.62
C ARG A 187 -7.62 23.57 -8.68
N SER A 188 -6.89 24.61 -9.08
CA SER A 188 -7.12 25.93 -8.51
C SER A 188 -8.50 26.40 -8.93
N ARG A 189 -9.24 26.99 -8.00
CA ARG A 189 -10.35 27.88 -8.38
C ARG A 189 -9.78 29.11 -9.06
#